data_AF-A0A966YGL0-F1
#
_entry.id   AF-A0A966YGL0-F1
#
_cell.length_a   1.000
_cell.length_b   1.000
_cell.length_c   1.000
_cell.angle_alpha   90.00
_cell.angle_beta   90.00
_cell.angle_gamma   90.00
#
_symmetry.space_group_name_H-M   'P 1'
#
loop_
_entity.id
_entity.type
_entity.pdbx_description
1 polymer ?
#
loop_
_entity_poly.entity_id
_entity_poly.type
_entity_poly.pdbx_seq_one_letter_code
_entity_poly.pdbx_strand_id
1 'polypeptide(L)'
;MHDGQLVSRRYAERLVQTDAYLEEGDFFDRPPYRQFRADQISMWHHELGRFFELGTLYTVVAGMLNLLLIYDAWAGPMHPPKDKHQKKNDEPADGEPQGVPEADSEQPA
;
A
#
# COMPACT_ATOMS: atom_id res chain seq x y z
N MET A 1 -25.16 -18.95 -20.43
CA MET A 1 -25.75 -19.14 -19.09
C MET A 1 -24.59 -19.43 -18.17
N HIS A 2 -24.29 -18.56 -17.20
CA HIS A 2 -23.29 -18.90 -16.19
C HIS A 2 -23.89 -20.00 -15.32
N ASP A 3 -23.24 -21.16 -15.30
CA ASP A 3 -23.55 -22.18 -14.32
C ASP A 3 -23.29 -21.57 -12.94
N GLY A 4 -24.34 -21.39 -12.14
CA GLY A 4 -24.26 -20.73 -10.84
C GLY A 4 -23.31 -21.42 -9.86
N GLN A 5 -23.03 -20.78 -8.72
CA GLN A 5 -21.97 -21.19 -7.80
C GLN A 5 -22.30 -22.53 -7.10
N LEU A 6 -21.34 -23.47 -7.12
CA LEU A 6 -21.46 -24.73 -6.37
C LEU A 6 -21.18 -24.48 -4.88
N VAL A 7 -22.13 -24.85 -4.03
CA VAL A 7 -22.07 -24.72 -2.58
C VAL A 7 -22.29 -26.07 -1.90
N SER A 8 -21.69 -26.25 -0.72
CA SER A 8 -21.93 -27.45 0.08
C SER A 8 -23.38 -27.49 0.58
N ARG A 9 -23.94 -28.70 0.77
CA ARG A 9 -25.31 -28.87 1.27
C ARG A 9 -25.54 -28.19 2.63
N ARG A 10 -24.61 -28.34 3.57
CA ARG A 10 -24.67 -27.67 4.88
C ARG A 10 -24.67 -26.15 4.77
N TYR A 11 -23.89 -25.61 3.83
CA TYR A 11 -23.85 -24.17 3.62
C TYR A 11 -25.15 -23.65 3.00
N ALA A 12 -25.71 -24.37 2.02
CA ALA A 12 -27.00 -24.03 1.44
C ALA A 12 -28.13 -24.07 2.49
N GLU A 13 -28.16 -25.08 3.37
CA GLU A 13 -29.13 -25.17 4.48
C GLU A 13 -29.00 -24.00 5.45
N ARG A 14 -27.76 -23.59 5.78
CA ARG A 14 -27.53 -22.42 6.64
C ARG A 14 -28.01 -21.14 5.96
N LEU A 15 -27.74 -20.96 4.67
CA LEU A 15 -28.13 -19.76 3.94
C LEU A 15 -29.65 -19.58 3.92
N VAL A 16 -30.40 -20.65 3.64
CA VAL A 16 -31.89 -20.62 3.67
C VAL A 16 -32.44 -20.29 5.07
N GLN A 17 -31.72 -20.65 6.14
CA GLN A 17 -32.15 -20.33 7.52
C GLN A 17 -31.77 -18.92 7.96
N THR A 18 -30.64 -18.41 7.50
CA THR A 18 -30.10 -17.12 7.95
C THR A 18 -30.61 -15.95 7.11
N ASP A 19 -30.77 -16.14 5.80
CA ASP A 19 -31.11 -15.08 4.87
C ASP A 19 -32.59 -15.13 4.51
N ALA A 20 -33.33 -14.06 4.82
CA ALA A 20 -34.75 -13.95 4.56
C ALA A 20 -35.10 -13.85 3.06
N TYR A 21 -34.10 -13.60 2.20
CA TYR A 21 -34.29 -13.45 0.75
C TYR A 21 -34.00 -14.72 -0.03
N LEU A 22 -33.44 -15.76 0.60
CA LEU A 22 -33.07 -17.00 -0.06
C LEU A 22 -34.10 -18.09 0.22
N GLU A 23 -34.68 -18.61 -0.85
CA GLU A 23 -35.60 -19.74 -0.76
C GLU A 23 -34.90 -21.06 -1.14
N GLU A 24 -35.45 -22.19 -0.70
CA GLU A 24 -34.92 -23.50 -1.07
C GLU A 24 -34.95 -23.72 -2.59
N GLY A 25 -35.86 -23.04 -3.30
CA GLY A 25 -35.96 -23.01 -4.76
C GLY A 25 -34.82 -22.30 -5.50
N ASP A 26 -33.98 -21.53 -4.79
CA ASP A 26 -32.79 -20.88 -5.35
C ASP A 26 -31.59 -21.83 -5.48
N PHE A 27 -31.73 -23.07 -4.98
CA PHE A 27 -30.68 -24.08 -5.03
C PHE A 27 -31.11 -25.29 -5.87
N PHE A 28 -30.28 -25.70 -6.82
CA PHE A 28 -30.43 -26.95 -7.54
C PHE A 28 -29.61 -28.06 -6.92
N ASP A 29 -30.22 -29.23 -6.72
CA ASP A 29 -29.53 -30.39 -6.17
C ASP A 29 -28.59 -31.01 -7.22
N ARG A 30 -27.28 -31.04 -6.90
CA ARG A 30 -26.19 -31.53 -7.76
C ARG A 30 -25.24 -32.38 -6.91
N PRO A 31 -25.64 -33.59 -6.47
CA PRO A 31 -24.87 -34.37 -5.50
C PRO A 31 -23.41 -34.56 -5.96
N PRO A 32 -22.41 -34.33 -5.07
CA PRO A 32 -22.53 -34.11 -3.63
C PRO A 32 -22.81 -32.65 -3.17
N TYR A 33 -22.98 -31.70 -4.09
CA TYR A 33 -23.16 -30.27 -3.82
C TYR A 33 -24.59 -29.77 -4.12
N ARG A 34 -24.85 -28.49 -3.87
CA ARG A 34 -26.02 -27.74 -4.35
C ARG A 34 -25.52 -26.59 -5.23
N GLN A 35 -26.20 -26.30 -6.32
CA GLN A 35 -25.86 -25.20 -7.23
C GLN A 35 -26.76 -24.02 -6.91
N PHE A 36 -26.17 -22.91 -6.48
CA PHE A 36 -26.87 -21.67 -6.19
C PHE A 36 -27.21 -20.94 -7.51
N ARG A 37 -28.49 -20.62 -7.74
CA ARG A 37 -28.96 -19.94 -8.96
C ARG A 37 -28.61 -18.46 -8.97
N ALA A 38 -28.67 -17.81 -7.81
CA ALA A 38 -28.16 -16.47 -7.62
C ALA A 38 -26.65 -16.50 -7.40
N ASP A 39 -26.01 -15.34 -7.50
CA ASP A 39 -24.59 -15.18 -7.20
C ASP A 39 -24.41 -14.60 -5.80
N GLN A 40 -23.33 -14.97 -5.11
CA GLN A 40 -23.04 -14.44 -3.76
C GLN A 40 -22.84 -12.92 -3.77
N ILE A 41 -22.32 -12.37 -4.87
CA ILE A 41 -22.17 -10.92 -5.02
C ILE A 41 -23.54 -10.25 -5.08
N SER A 42 -24.48 -10.80 -5.87
CA SER A 42 -25.86 -10.31 -5.92
C SER A 42 -26.54 -10.34 -4.55
N MET A 43 -26.28 -11.36 -3.73
CA MET A 43 -26.78 -11.46 -2.35
C MET A 43 -26.23 -10.32 -1.48
N TRP A 44 -24.91 -10.08 -1.50
CA TRP A 44 -24.30 -9.00 -0.73
C TRP A 44 -24.75 -7.61 -1.18
N HIS A 45 -24.93 -7.41 -2.48
CA HIS A 45 -25.50 -6.17 -3.00
C HIS A 45 -26.95 -5.98 -2.54
N HIS A 46 -27.73 -7.05 -2.41
CA HIS A 46 -29.10 -6.95 -1.89
C HIS A 46 -29.11 -6.60 -0.40
N GLU A 47 -28.29 -7.26 0.41
CA GLU A 47 -28.25 -7.09 1.87
C GLU A 47 -27.67 -5.73 2.29
N LEU A 48 -26.55 -5.31 1.67
CA LEU A 48 -25.82 -4.10 2.06
C LEU A 48 -26.08 -2.90 1.12
N GLY A 49 -26.64 -3.12 -0.07
CA GLY A 49 -26.93 -2.06 -1.03
C GLY A 49 -25.70 -1.20 -1.37
N ARG A 50 -25.85 0.13 -1.26
CA ARG A 50 -24.78 1.10 -1.55
C ARG A 50 -23.59 1.01 -0.57
N PHE A 51 -23.79 0.43 0.62
CA PHE A 51 -22.72 0.31 1.61
C PHE A 51 -21.68 -0.74 1.23
N PHE A 52 -22.07 -1.80 0.48
CA PHE A 52 -21.13 -2.80 -0.03
C PHE A 52 -20.09 -2.17 -0.96
N GLU A 53 -20.56 -1.38 -1.93
CA GLU A 53 -19.71 -0.66 -2.87
C GLU A 53 -18.80 0.35 -2.16
N LEU A 54 -19.36 1.09 -1.20
CA LEU A 54 -18.59 2.08 -0.44
C LEU A 54 -17.53 1.42 0.45
N GLY A 55 -17.85 0.28 1.07
CA GLY A 55 -16.91 -0.50 1.89
C GLY A 55 -15.79 -1.11 1.05
N THR A 56 -16.11 -1.64 -0.13
CA THR A 56 -15.12 -2.15 -1.08
C THR A 56 -14.20 -1.03 -1.55
N LEU A 57 -14.75 0.10 -1.99
CA LEU A 57 -13.97 1.27 -2.40
C LEU A 57 -13.07 1.75 -1.28
N TYR A 58 -13.62 1.91 -0.07
CA TYR A 58 -12.86 2.36 1.09
C TYR A 58 -11.72 1.41 1.43
N THR A 59 -11.95 0.09 1.37
CA THR A 59 -10.92 -0.93 1.64
C THR A 59 -9.80 -0.90 0.61
N VAL A 60 -10.15 -0.76 -0.68
CA VAL A 60 -9.16 -0.63 -1.77
C VAL A 60 -8.33 0.64 -1.58
N VAL A 61 -8.97 1.78 -1.29
CA VAL A 61 -8.27 3.05 -1.04
C VAL A 61 -7.36 2.94 0.18
N ALA A 62 -7.85 2.39 1.30
CA ALA A 62 -7.06 2.19 2.50
C ALA A 62 -5.83 1.28 2.25
N GLY A 63 -6.01 0.16 1.52
CA GLY A 63 -4.91 -0.72 1.14
C GLY A 63 -3.88 -0.02 0.26
N MET A 64 -4.35 0.76 -0.71
CA MET A 64 -3.48 1.54 -1.59
C MET A 64 -2.69 2.60 -0.80
N LEU A 65 -3.34 3.33 0.11
CA LEU A 65 -2.67 4.32 0.96
C LEU A 65 -1.61 3.67 1.87
N ASN A 66 -1.92 2.51 2.46
CA ASN A 66 -0.95 1.78 3.29
C ASN A 66 0.30 1.40 2.50
N LEU A 67 0.14 0.92 1.26
CA LEU A 67 1.26 0.57 0.39
C LEU A 67 2.07 1.81 -0.03
N LEU A 68 1.40 2.90 -0.40
CA LEU A 68 2.06 4.15 -0.79
C LEU A 68 2.85 4.74 0.37
N LEU A 69 2.31 4.69 1.59
CA LEU A 69 2.99 5.17 2.79
C LEU A 69 4.29 4.38 3.07
N ILE A 70 4.23 3.05 2.98
CA ILE A 70 5.41 2.19 3.14
C ILE A 70 6.42 2.47 2.02
N TYR A 71 5.95 2.64 0.79
CA TYR A 71 6.81 2.92 -0.35
C TYR A 71 7.51 4.28 -0.24
N ASP A 72 6.79 5.32 0.18
CA ASP A 72 7.35 6.65 0.43
C ASP A 72 8.42 6.61 1.52
N ALA A 73 8.14 5.91 2.63
CA ALA A 73 9.10 5.72 3.71
C ALA A 73 10.34 4.90 3.30
N TRP A 74 10.17 3.96 2.35
CA TRP A 74 11.24 3.11 1.85
C TRP A 74 12.13 3.78 0.79
N ALA A 75 11.55 4.60 -0.10
CA ALA A 75 12.30 5.29 -1.15
C ALA A 75 13.26 6.35 -0.60
N GLY A 76 13.02 6.83 0.63
CA GLY A 76 13.86 7.80 1.31
C GLY A 76 13.71 9.23 0.74
N PRO A 77 14.21 10.25 1.45
CA PRO A 77 14.05 11.64 1.04
C PRO A 77 14.71 11.89 -0.32
N MET A 78 13.98 12.55 -1.22
CA MET A 78 14.52 13.06 -2.48
C MET A 78 15.61 14.08 -2.13
N HIS A 79 16.88 13.70 -2.36
CA HIS A 79 18.00 14.58 -2.05
C HIS A 79 17.85 15.89 -2.83
N PRO A 80 18.00 17.05 -2.19
CA PRO A 80 17.95 18.32 -2.91
C PRO A 80 18.99 18.29 -4.03
N PRO A 81 18.68 18.86 -5.21
CA PRO A 81 19.64 18.95 -6.30
C PRO A 81 20.91 19.60 -5.76
N LYS A 82 22.05 18.92 -5.93
CA LYS A 82 23.36 19.53 -5.67
C LYS A 82 23.48 20.68 -6.66
N ASP A 83 23.35 21.91 -6.19
CA ASP A 83 23.62 23.09 -6.99
C ASP A 83 25.05 22.95 -7.55
N LYS A 84 25.15 22.66 -8.84
CA LYS A 84 26.41 22.65 -9.58
C LYS A 84 26.82 24.09 -9.90
N HIS A 85 27.00 24.90 -8.87
CA HIS A 85 27.69 26.18 -8.96
C HIS A 85 28.68 26.34 -7.81
N GLN A 86 29.78 25.59 -7.89
CA GLN A 86 31.08 26.16 -7.58
C GLN A 86 32.10 25.62 -8.58
N LYS A 87 32.25 26.40 -9.65
CA LYS A 87 33.37 26.32 -10.58
C LYS A 87 34.63 26.61 -9.75
N LYS A 88 35.64 25.75 -9.91
CA LYS A 88 37.01 25.93 -9.44
C LYS A 88 37.43 27.40 -9.49
N ASN A 89 37.90 27.91 -8.36
CA ASN A 89 39.13 28.70 -8.32
C ASN A 89 39.99 28.09 -7.22
N ASP A 90 41.19 27.71 -7.63
CA ASP A 90 42.26 27.15 -6.84
C ASP A 90 42.75 28.17 -5.80
N GLU A 91 42.89 27.77 -4.54
CA GLU A 91 44.03 28.17 -3.69
C GLU A 91 44.13 27.21 -2.49
N PRO A 92 45.32 26.63 -2.20
CA PRO A 92 45.50 25.75 -1.07
C PRO A 92 45.58 26.58 0.20
N ALA A 93 44.62 26.39 1.11
CA ALA A 93 44.77 26.82 2.49
C ALA A 93 45.59 25.74 3.22
N ASP A 94 46.91 25.91 3.17
CA ASP A 94 47.87 25.11 3.91
C ASP A 94 47.60 25.23 5.42
N GLY A 95 47.25 24.11 6.05
CA GLY A 95 47.17 23.99 7.51
C GLY A 95 48.53 23.56 8.07
N GLU A 96 49.21 24.52 8.71
CA GLU A 96 50.12 24.46 9.88
C GLU A 96 50.38 23.05 10.48
N PRO A 97 51.60 22.69 10.95
CA PRO A 97 52.31 23.51 11.95
C PRO A 97 53.86 23.39 11.95
N GLN A 98 54.59 24.38 12.48
CA GLN A 98 55.78 24.15 13.34
C GLN A 98 56.46 25.44 13.83
N GLY A 99 56.48 25.58 15.17
CA GLY A 99 57.61 26.05 15.99
C GLY A 99 58.37 27.30 15.56
N VAL A 100 58.04 28.44 16.18
CA VAL A 100 58.97 29.57 16.29
C VAL A 100 59.88 29.36 17.51
N PRO A 101 61.21 29.26 17.36
CA PRO A 101 62.12 29.83 18.33
C PRO A 101 62.25 31.33 18.05
N GLU A 102 61.98 32.15 19.07
CA GLU A 102 62.42 33.55 19.08
C GLU A 102 63.96 33.60 18.99
N ALA A 103 64.50 34.23 17.96
CA ALA A 103 65.88 34.69 17.94
C ALA A 103 66.05 35.92 17.03
N ASP A 104 66.43 37.00 17.70
CA ASP A 104 67.28 38.11 17.27
C ASP A 104 66.83 39.07 16.15
N SER A 105 66.28 40.17 16.65
CA SER A 105 66.47 41.55 16.21
C SER A 105 67.77 41.87 15.45
N GLU A 106 67.57 42.66 14.39
CA GLU A 106 68.44 43.72 13.86
C GLU A 106 69.76 43.37 13.14
N GLN A 107 69.77 43.66 11.84
CA GLN A 107 70.86 44.26 11.07
C GLN A 107 70.20 45.15 9.99
N PRO A 108 70.79 46.27 9.49
CA PRO A 108 72.23 46.40 9.20
C PRO A 108 72.85 47.82 9.37
N ALA A 109 74.15 47.88 9.02
CA ALA A 109 75.03 49.02 8.71
C ALA A 109 75.94 49.55 9.83
#